data_AF-A0A8S4EDX3-F1
#
_entry.id   AF-A0A8S4EDX3-F1
#
_cell.length_a   1.000
_cell.length_b   1.000
_cell.length_c   1.000
_cell.angle_alpha   90.00
_cell.angle_beta   90.00
_cell.angle_gamma   90.00
#
_symmetry.space_group_name_H-M   'P 1'
#
loop_
_entity.id
_entity.type
_entity.pdbx_description
1 polymer ?
#
loop_
_entity_poly.entity_id
_entity_poly.type
_entity_poly.pdbx_seq_one_letter_code
_entity_poly.pdbx_strand_id
1 'polypeptide(L)'
;MESFTNFSVSLFKGFIDSLRGVTVLLYLDKEINERALSRSPNKEAENRQKNIKVNQESKVLTRVLQSCALNGGIFWFSILIFEYALLPGVKYLVSVVFGHDPGVAHSVWGWMQPFLSMTFRMIWVLPLFLLSKLVNSLWFQDIADSAYRHRRGRPQFMSSVSKIIADSLFSLLVQALFLIQSMLVSMLPITYIGELLCLTHLCLLYSLYSFEYKWFNMGWELHKRLTFIENNWPYFLGFGLPLAVLTQIPQSYIISGCVFSILFPLFILSGNEATPVLSSDYPLRLFSPVVALSNGMFRVVRQSAEAVTQRNR
;
A
#
# COMPACT_ATOMS: atom_id res chain seq x y z
N MET A 1 16.15 -0.58 31.52
CA MET A 1 14.69 -0.55 31.73
C MET A 1 14.04 0.54 30.88
N GLU A 2 14.57 1.76 30.86
CA GLU A 2 14.09 2.87 30.03
C GLU A 2 14.04 2.58 28.51
N SER A 3 15.08 1.97 27.93
CA SER A 3 15.10 1.65 26.48
C SER A 3 13.98 0.67 26.07
N PHE A 4 13.68 -0.32 26.91
CA PHE A 4 12.57 -1.24 26.68
C PHE A 4 11.21 -0.53 26.82
N THR A 5 11.06 0.34 27.82
CA THR A 5 9.85 1.16 27.98
C THR A 5 9.63 2.07 26.77
N ASN A 6 10.68 2.75 26.30
CA ASN A 6 10.65 3.61 25.12
C ASN A 6 10.27 2.83 23.86
N PHE A 7 10.83 1.63 23.70
CA PHE A 7 10.47 0.71 22.62
C PHE A 7 8.97 0.35 22.67
N SER A 8 8.48 -0.14 23.81
CA SER A 8 7.09 -0.56 23.98
C SER A 8 6.09 0.59 23.80
N VAL A 9 6.41 1.77 24.33
CA VAL A 9 5.58 2.98 24.17
C VAL A 9 5.50 3.39 22.70
N SER A 10 6.63 3.41 21.99
CA SER A 10 6.68 3.73 20.57
C SER A 10 5.84 2.75 19.75
N LEU A 11 6.04 1.47 19.98
CA LEU A 11 5.35 0.39 19.26
C LEU A 11 3.84 0.45 19.51
N PHE A 12 3.43 0.56 20.77
CA PHE A 12 2.00 0.65 21.12
C PHE A 12 1.35 1.91 20.57
N LYS A 13 2.06 3.05 20.61
CA LYS A 13 1.58 4.30 20.05
C LYS A 13 1.43 4.22 18.52
N GLY A 14 2.40 3.61 17.84
CA GLY A 14 2.31 3.34 16.40
C GLY A 14 1.10 2.48 16.06
N PHE A 15 0.88 1.40 16.82
CA PHE A 15 -0.27 0.51 16.66
C PHE A 15 -1.59 1.27 16.83
N ILE A 16 -1.76 2.07 17.88
CA ILE A 16 -2.97 2.89 18.09
C ILE A 16 -3.17 3.87 16.93
N ASP A 17 -2.12 4.58 16.52
CA ASP A 17 -2.23 5.58 15.47
C ASP A 17 -2.60 4.95 14.12
N SER A 18 -2.22 3.69 13.87
CA SER A 18 -2.63 2.97 12.65
C SER A 18 -4.13 2.70 12.55
N LEU A 19 -4.82 2.59 13.70
CA LEU A 19 -6.26 2.34 13.75
C LEU A 19 -7.10 3.62 13.68
N ARG A 20 -6.49 4.79 13.90
CA ARG A 20 -7.20 6.08 13.93
C ARG A 20 -7.86 6.45 12.61
N GLY A 21 -7.38 5.95 11.47
CA GLY A 21 -7.97 6.19 10.16
C GLY A 21 -9.44 5.80 10.08
N VAL A 22 -9.87 4.75 10.79
CA VAL A 22 -11.29 4.37 10.88
C VAL A 22 -12.08 5.44 11.62
N THR A 23 -11.58 5.91 12.76
CA THR A 23 -12.22 6.99 13.54
C THR A 23 -12.31 8.28 12.73
N VAL A 24 -11.26 8.63 11.98
CA VAL A 24 -11.23 9.82 11.13
C VAL A 24 -12.25 9.69 9.99
N LEU A 25 -12.38 8.50 9.40
CA LEU A 25 -13.39 8.23 8.37
C LEU A 25 -14.82 8.46 8.91
N LEU A 26 -15.14 7.91 10.08
CA LEU A 26 -16.45 8.06 10.72
C LEU A 26 -16.72 9.51 11.15
N TYR A 27 -15.69 10.19 11.66
CA TYR A 27 -15.79 11.60 12.02
C TYR A 27 -16.07 12.47 10.79
N LEU A 28 -15.36 12.24 9.67
CA LEU A 28 -15.58 12.96 8.41
C LEU A 28 -17.00 12.74 7.88
N ASP A 29 -17.50 11.49 7.89
CA ASP A 29 -18.87 11.17 7.47
C ASP A 29 -19.92 11.87 8.32
N LYS A 30 -19.76 11.83 9.66
CA LYS A 30 -20.66 12.50 10.60
C LYS A 30 -20.66 14.02 10.41
N GLU A 31 -19.50 14.65 10.23
CA GLU A 31 -19.38 16.10 10.00
C GLU A 31 -20.06 16.53 8.70
N ILE A 32 -19.97 15.71 7.64
CA ILE A 32 -20.68 15.95 6.37
C ILE A 32 -22.19 15.85 6.57
N ASN A 33 -22.66 14.83 7.29
CA ASN A 33 -24.09 14.55 7.45
C ASN A 33 -24.78 15.59 8.35
N GLU A 34 -24.20 15.92 9.52
CA GLU A 34 -24.74 16.94 10.42
C GLU A 34 -24.84 18.32 9.76
N ARG A 35 -23.90 18.65 8.87
CA ARG A 35 -23.90 19.94 8.16
C ARG A 35 -24.75 19.97 6.91
N ALA A 36 -25.06 18.81 6.31
CA ALA A 36 -26.11 18.70 5.30
C ALA A 36 -27.49 19.02 5.91
N LEU A 37 -27.72 18.57 7.15
CA LEU A 37 -28.90 18.87 7.96
C LEU A 37 -28.96 20.33 8.43
N SER A 38 -27.82 20.96 8.75
CA SER A 38 -27.77 22.33 9.28
C SER A 38 -27.78 23.45 8.21
N ARG A 39 -28.12 23.15 6.94
CA ARG A 39 -28.15 24.16 5.86
C ARG A 39 -29.26 25.20 6.08
N SER A 40 -28.90 26.32 6.71
CA SER A 40 -29.69 27.56 6.79
C SER A 40 -29.17 28.62 5.79
N PRO A 41 -30.02 29.51 5.22
CA PRO A 41 -29.74 30.13 3.92
C PRO A 41 -28.72 31.27 3.87
N ASN A 42 -28.26 31.84 4.99
CA ASN A 42 -27.57 33.15 4.94
C ASN A 42 -26.12 33.13 5.44
N LYS A 43 -25.17 33.25 4.49
CA LYS A 43 -23.81 33.84 4.57
C LYS A 43 -22.99 33.44 3.34
N GLU A 44 -23.12 34.16 2.22
CA GLU A 44 -22.64 33.73 0.90
C GLU A 44 -21.11 33.55 0.75
N ALA A 45 -20.28 34.33 1.46
CA ALA A 45 -18.82 34.23 1.34
C ALA A 45 -18.22 33.11 2.21
N GLU A 46 -18.60 33.01 3.48
CA GLU A 46 -18.22 31.89 4.35
C GLU A 46 -18.79 30.57 3.83
N ASN A 47 -20.03 30.56 3.31
CA ASN A 47 -20.64 29.36 2.75
C ASN A 47 -19.95 28.90 1.47
N ARG A 48 -19.36 29.78 0.65
CA ARG A 48 -18.58 29.33 -0.53
C ARG A 48 -17.33 28.57 -0.12
N GLN A 49 -16.53 29.10 0.80
CA GLN A 49 -15.30 28.46 1.24
C GLN A 49 -15.57 27.20 2.09
N LYS A 50 -16.63 27.22 2.91
CA LYS A 50 -17.13 26.03 3.63
C LYS A 50 -17.71 24.97 2.67
N ASN A 51 -18.51 25.34 1.67
CA ASN A 51 -19.02 24.38 0.68
C ASN A 51 -17.91 23.76 -0.17
N ILE A 52 -16.88 24.52 -0.54
CA ILE A 52 -15.72 23.96 -1.26
C ILE A 52 -15.02 22.90 -0.40
N LYS A 53 -14.81 23.18 0.90
CA LYS A 53 -14.24 22.20 1.86
C LYS A 53 -15.13 20.96 2.02
N VAL A 54 -16.43 21.13 2.24
CA VAL A 54 -17.39 20.01 2.40
C VAL A 54 -17.44 19.12 1.16
N ASN A 55 -17.47 19.73 -0.03
CA ASN A 55 -17.47 19.00 -1.29
C ASN A 55 -16.15 18.21 -1.48
N GLN A 56 -15.04 18.73 -0.95
CA GLN A 56 -13.74 18.06 -0.99
C GLN A 56 -13.66 16.89 0.00
N GLU A 57 -14.17 17.05 1.23
CA GLU A 57 -14.22 16.00 2.26
C GLU A 57 -15.20 14.86 1.90
N SER A 58 -16.38 15.17 1.36
CA SER A 58 -17.33 14.17 0.86
C SER A 58 -16.79 13.39 -0.34
N LYS A 59 -16.02 14.05 -1.23
CA LYS A 59 -15.29 13.38 -2.29
C LYS A 59 -14.23 12.44 -1.76
N VAL A 60 -13.51 12.81 -0.69
CA VAL A 60 -12.50 11.94 -0.05
C VAL A 60 -13.14 10.66 0.46
N LEU A 61 -14.22 10.77 1.25
CA LEU A 61 -14.94 9.62 1.80
C LEU A 61 -15.49 8.71 0.70
N THR A 62 -16.16 9.29 -0.28
CA THR A 62 -16.75 8.55 -1.41
C THR A 62 -15.66 7.82 -2.19
N ARG A 63 -14.50 8.43 -2.41
CA ARG A 63 -13.35 7.82 -3.10
C ARG A 63 -12.72 6.69 -2.30
N VAL A 64 -12.58 6.83 -0.97
CA VAL A 64 -12.10 5.75 -0.10
C VAL A 64 -13.06 4.57 -0.16
N LEU A 65 -14.36 4.81 -0.04
CA LEU A 65 -15.39 3.76 -0.14
C LEU A 65 -15.43 3.13 -1.53
N GLN A 66 -15.31 3.92 -2.60
CA GLN A 66 -15.20 3.40 -3.97
C GLN A 66 -13.94 2.57 -4.16
N SER A 67 -12.80 3.00 -3.63
CA SER A 67 -11.56 2.21 -3.65
C SER A 67 -11.75 0.89 -2.90
N CYS A 68 -12.28 0.89 -1.68
CA CYS A 68 -12.56 -0.32 -0.92
C CYS A 68 -13.58 -1.24 -1.63
N ALA A 69 -14.63 -0.68 -2.23
CA ALA A 69 -15.67 -1.43 -2.92
C ALA A 69 -15.19 -1.99 -4.27
N LEU A 70 -14.40 -1.23 -5.04
CA LEU A 70 -13.83 -1.70 -6.31
C LEU A 70 -12.72 -2.73 -6.04
N ASN A 71 -11.82 -2.46 -5.09
CA ASN A 71 -10.69 -3.33 -4.79
C ASN A 71 -11.10 -4.59 -4.02
N GLY A 72 -12.04 -4.48 -3.08
CA GLY A 72 -12.57 -5.61 -2.35
C GLY A 72 -13.69 -6.34 -3.10
N GLY A 73 -14.61 -5.60 -3.70
CA GLY A 73 -15.72 -6.19 -4.44
C GLY A 73 -15.25 -6.86 -5.71
N ILE A 74 -14.70 -6.13 -6.68
CA ILE A 74 -14.44 -6.68 -8.02
C ILE A 74 -13.37 -7.78 -7.98
N PHE A 75 -12.28 -7.59 -7.23
CA PHE A 75 -11.24 -8.62 -7.16
C PHE A 75 -11.68 -9.83 -6.38
N TRP A 76 -12.13 -9.64 -5.14
CA TRP A 76 -12.45 -10.76 -4.28
C TRP A 76 -13.63 -11.55 -4.84
N PHE A 77 -14.64 -10.86 -5.40
CA PHE A 77 -15.73 -11.50 -6.11
C PHE A 77 -15.27 -12.22 -7.38
N SER A 78 -14.37 -11.64 -8.19
CA SER A 78 -13.85 -12.33 -9.38
C SER A 78 -13.03 -13.57 -9.03
N ILE A 79 -12.24 -13.53 -7.95
CA ILE A 79 -11.51 -14.71 -7.44
C ILE A 79 -12.48 -15.76 -6.93
N LEU A 80 -13.50 -15.37 -6.16
CA LEU A 80 -14.50 -16.29 -5.65
C LEU A 80 -15.28 -16.97 -6.78
N ILE A 81 -15.73 -16.21 -7.78
CA ILE A 81 -16.36 -16.76 -8.98
C ILE A 81 -15.39 -17.70 -9.70
N PHE A 82 -14.13 -17.31 -9.84
CA PHE A 82 -13.15 -18.13 -10.55
C PHE A 82 -12.91 -19.47 -9.84
N GLU A 83 -12.61 -19.44 -8.54
CA GLU A 83 -12.24 -20.60 -7.72
C GLU A 83 -13.45 -21.50 -7.40
N TYR A 84 -14.63 -20.93 -7.15
CA TYR A 84 -15.80 -21.68 -6.68
C TYR A 84 -16.90 -21.90 -7.72
N ALA A 85 -16.91 -21.16 -8.84
CA ALA A 85 -17.90 -21.37 -9.90
C ALA A 85 -17.25 -21.82 -11.22
N LEU A 86 -16.28 -21.05 -11.76
CA LEU A 86 -15.66 -21.36 -13.05
C LEU A 86 -14.80 -22.62 -13.00
N LEU A 87 -13.85 -22.74 -12.06
CA LEU A 87 -13.01 -23.94 -11.98
C LEU A 87 -13.83 -25.22 -11.75
N PRO A 88 -14.78 -25.28 -10.80
CA PRO A 88 -15.66 -26.44 -10.65
C PRO A 88 -16.53 -26.69 -11.87
N GLY A 89 -17.05 -25.64 -12.52
CA GLY A 89 -17.83 -25.75 -13.75
C GLY A 89 -17.03 -26.32 -14.92
N VAL A 90 -15.80 -25.86 -15.12
CA VAL A 90 -14.89 -26.39 -16.15
C VAL A 90 -14.49 -27.83 -15.82
N LYS A 91 -14.21 -28.14 -14.54
CA LYS A 91 -13.94 -29.52 -14.10
C LYS A 91 -15.13 -30.44 -14.40
N TYR A 92 -16.36 -29.97 -14.14
CA TYR A 92 -17.57 -30.70 -14.46
C TYR A 92 -17.69 -30.94 -15.97
N LEU A 93 -17.45 -29.93 -16.81
CA LEU A 93 -17.46 -30.09 -18.27
C LEU A 93 -16.42 -31.11 -18.75
N VAL A 94 -15.19 -31.09 -18.20
CA VAL A 94 -14.19 -32.13 -18.50
C VAL A 94 -14.67 -33.51 -18.12
N SER A 95 -15.32 -33.65 -16.96
CA SER A 95 -15.88 -34.93 -16.53
C SER A 95 -17.05 -35.40 -17.41
N VAL A 96 -17.83 -34.50 -18.00
CA VAL A 96 -18.91 -34.86 -18.93
C VAL A 96 -18.35 -35.31 -20.28
N VAL A 97 -17.35 -34.60 -20.81
CA VAL A 97 -16.77 -34.89 -22.14
C VAL A 97 -15.87 -36.13 -22.10
N PHE A 98 -15.02 -36.26 -21.08
CA PHE A 98 -14.01 -37.31 -20.98
C PHE A 98 -14.33 -38.37 -19.92
N GLY A 99 -15.51 -38.33 -19.29
CA GLY A 99 -15.89 -39.23 -18.19
C GLY A 99 -15.95 -40.72 -18.55
N HIS A 100 -15.94 -41.05 -19.84
CA HIS A 100 -15.84 -42.43 -20.32
C HIS A 100 -14.46 -43.06 -20.04
N ASP A 101 -13.41 -42.24 -19.89
CA ASP A 101 -12.06 -42.69 -19.48
C ASP A 101 -11.54 -41.82 -18.31
N PRO A 102 -11.61 -42.33 -17.08
CA PRO A 102 -11.17 -41.61 -15.89
C PRO A 102 -9.71 -41.17 -15.94
N GLY A 103 -8.84 -41.92 -16.62
CA GLY A 103 -7.41 -41.61 -16.75
C GLY A 103 -7.17 -40.38 -17.63
N VAL A 104 -7.92 -40.28 -18.72
CA VAL A 104 -7.85 -39.12 -19.63
C VAL A 104 -8.43 -37.88 -18.96
N ALA A 105 -9.60 -37.98 -18.31
CA ALA A 105 -10.21 -36.85 -17.61
C ALA A 105 -9.31 -36.29 -16.49
N HIS A 106 -8.67 -37.18 -15.71
CA HIS A 106 -7.72 -36.77 -14.67
C HIS A 106 -6.48 -36.09 -15.26
N SER A 107 -5.91 -36.67 -16.32
CA SER A 107 -4.73 -36.11 -17.00
C SER A 107 -5.03 -34.73 -17.59
N VAL A 108 -6.18 -34.55 -18.25
CA VAL A 108 -6.61 -33.29 -18.83
C VAL A 108 -6.79 -32.21 -17.75
N TRP A 109 -7.48 -32.54 -16.66
CA TRP A 109 -7.65 -31.61 -15.55
C TRP A 109 -6.31 -31.23 -14.89
N GLY A 110 -5.39 -32.19 -14.77
CA GLY A 110 -4.08 -32.01 -14.12
C GLY A 110 -3.22 -30.91 -14.72
N TRP A 111 -3.22 -30.73 -16.05
CA TRP A 111 -2.50 -29.61 -16.69
C TRP A 111 -3.39 -28.38 -16.91
N MET A 112 -4.69 -28.57 -17.11
CA MET A 112 -5.60 -27.47 -17.43
C MET A 112 -5.89 -26.57 -16.23
N GLN A 113 -6.05 -27.14 -15.02
CA GLN A 113 -6.26 -26.37 -13.79
C GLN A 113 -5.11 -25.39 -13.50
N PRO A 114 -3.84 -25.81 -13.44
CA PRO A 114 -2.74 -24.88 -13.17
C PRO A 114 -2.60 -23.84 -14.29
N PHE A 115 -2.84 -24.21 -15.56
CA PHE A 115 -2.78 -23.28 -16.68
C PHE A 115 -3.86 -22.18 -16.60
N LEU A 116 -5.13 -22.57 -16.41
CA LEU A 116 -6.25 -21.64 -16.22
C LEU A 116 -6.01 -20.70 -15.04
N SER A 117 -5.55 -21.28 -13.92
CA SER A 117 -5.22 -20.52 -12.72
C SER A 117 -4.11 -19.51 -12.99
N MET A 118 -3.01 -19.93 -13.63
CA MET A 118 -1.89 -19.05 -13.96
C MET A 118 -2.33 -17.90 -14.88
N THR A 119 -3.08 -18.21 -15.93
CA THR A 119 -3.57 -17.21 -16.89
C THR A 119 -4.50 -16.19 -16.22
N PHE A 120 -5.45 -16.65 -15.42
CA PHE A 120 -6.34 -15.75 -14.66
C PHE A 120 -5.55 -14.84 -13.71
N ARG A 121 -4.57 -15.40 -13.00
CA ARG A 121 -3.75 -14.63 -12.05
C ARG A 121 -2.88 -13.58 -12.76
N MET A 122 -2.26 -13.93 -13.88
CA MET A 122 -1.32 -13.05 -14.59
C MET A 122 -2.00 -11.99 -15.45
N ILE A 123 -3.12 -12.32 -16.11
CA ILE A 123 -3.78 -11.43 -17.07
C ILE A 123 -4.88 -10.60 -16.40
N TRP A 124 -5.54 -11.15 -15.39
CA TRP A 124 -6.66 -10.47 -14.74
C TRP A 124 -6.26 -9.88 -13.40
N VAL A 125 -5.81 -10.72 -12.46
CA VAL A 125 -5.60 -10.30 -11.08
C VAL A 125 -4.40 -9.35 -10.96
N LEU A 126 -3.25 -9.67 -11.56
CA LEU A 126 -2.04 -8.88 -11.44
C LEU A 126 -2.18 -7.47 -12.06
N PRO A 127 -2.70 -7.28 -13.29
CA PRO A 127 -2.86 -5.95 -13.87
C PRO A 127 -3.91 -5.14 -13.12
N LEU A 128 -5.03 -5.76 -12.73
CA LEU A 128 -6.00 -5.09 -11.87
C LEU A 128 -5.32 -4.64 -10.58
N PHE A 129 -4.49 -5.48 -9.92
CA PHE A 129 -3.81 -5.15 -8.66
C PHE A 129 -2.85 -3.96 -8.83
N LEU A 130 -2.09 -3.94 -9.93
CA LEU A 130 -1.21 -2.82 -10.26
C LEU A 130 -2.00 -1.54 -10.56
N LEU A 131 -3.09 -1.65 -11.32
CA LEU A 131 -4.00 -0.53 -11.60
C LEU A 131 -4.66 -0.02 -10.32
N SER A 132 -5.07 -0.91 -9.43
CA SER A 132 -5.59 -0.56 -8.11
C SER A 132 -4.54 0.23 -7.33
N LYS A 133 -3.29 -0.23 -7.27
CA LYS A 133 -2.20 0.49 -6.60
C LYS A 133 -1.93 1.88 -7.22
N LEU A 134 -1.98 2.00 -8.54
CA LEU A 134 -1.74 3.26 -9.26
C LEU A 134 -2.91 4.24 -9.14
N VAL A 135 -4.15 3.77 -9.31
CA VAL A 135 -5.39 4.54 -9.17
C VAL A 135 -5.57 4.95 -7.71
N ASN A 136 -5.23 4.07 -6.76
CA ASN A 136 -5.11 4.39 -5.35
C ASN A 136 -4.08 5.50 -5.14
N SER A 137 -2.86 5.38 -5.67
CA SER A 137 -1.84 6.43 -5.50
C SER A 137 -2.26 7.79 -6.05
N LEU A 138 -2.82 7.83 -7.26
CA LEU A 138 -3.26 9.06 -7.93
C LEU A 138 -4.51 9.68 -7.27
N TRP A 139 -5.45 8.88 -6.77
CA TRP A 139 -6.60 9.41 -6.00
C TRP A 139 -6.26 9.73 -4.55
N PHE A 140 -5.28 9.06 -3.94
CA PHE A 140 -4.87 9.30 -2.56
C PHE A 140 -3.97 10.52 -2.42
N GLN A 141 -3.29 10.96 -3.48
CA GLN A 141 -2.52 12.19 -3.44
C GLN A 141 -3.43 13.42 -3.26
N ASP A 142 -4.57 13.49 -3.97
CA ASP A 142 -5.61 14.50 -3.74
C ASP A 142 -6.17 14.48 -2.30
N ILE A 143 -6.37 13.27 -1.76
CA ILE A 143 -6.92 13.05 -0.42
C ILE A 143 -5.92 13.48 0.65
N ALA A 144 -4.67 13.04 0.51
CA ALA A 144 -3.57 13.41 1.40
C ALA A 144 -3.32 14.92 1.34
N ASP A 145 -3.39 15.54 0.16
CA ASP A 145 -3.31 16.99 0.00
C ASP A 145 -4.44 17.71 0.74
N SER A 146 -5.66 17.19 0.67
CA SER A 146 -6.84 17.74 1.34
C SER A 146 -6.71 17.64 2.86
N ALA A 147 -6.34 16.46 3.37
CA ALA A 147 -6.13 16.21 4.80
C ALA A 147 -4.95 17.05 5.35
N TYR A 148 -3.83 17.11 4.61
CA TYR A 148 -2.68 17.92 4.96
C TYR A 148 -3.02 19.41 5.04
N ARG A 149 -3.78 19.93 4.06
CA ARG A 149 -4.27 21.32 4.06
C ARG A 149 -5.14 21.66 5.26
N HIS A 150 -5.95 20.71 5.72
CA HIS A 150 -6.81 20.91 6.88
C HIS A 150 -6.00 21.06 8.17
N ARG A 151 -4.89 20.32 8.33
CA ARG A 151 -4.11 20.27 9.58
C ARG A 151 -2.86 21.13 9.62
N ARG A 152 -2.16 21.29 8.49
CA ARG A 152 -0.83 21.93 8.44
C ARG A 152 -0.69 23.06 7.43
N GLY A 153 -1.74 23.36 6.65
CA GLY A 153 -1.71 24.43 5.66
C GLY A 153 -1.24 23.99 4.28
N ARG A 154 -0.69 24.90 3.45
CA ARG A 154 -0.38 24.58 2.04
C ARG A 154 0.76 23.53 1.94
N PRO A 155 0.64 22.52 1.06
CA PRO A 155 1.71 21.55 0.83
C PRO A 155 2.97 22.25 0.34
N GLN A 156 4.13 21.79 0.84
CA GLN A 156 5.43 22.25 0.35
C GLN A 156 5.88 21.31 -0.75
N PHE A 157 5.52 21.62 -2.00
CA PHE A 157 5.96 20.82 -3.13
C PHE A 157 7.44 21.07 -3.42
N MET A 158 8.16 20.01 -3.82
CA MET A 158 9.49 20.14 -4.40
C MET A 158 9.44 21.09 -5.60
N SER A 159 10.45 21.95 -5.74
CA SER A 159 10.46 23.06 -6.71
C SER A 159 10.48 22.63 -8.19
N SER A 160 10.66 21.34 -8.50
CA SER A 160 10.78 20.83 -9.87
C SER A 160 10.04 19.51 -10.07
N VAL A 161 9.23 19.45 -11.13
CA VAL A 161 8.53 18.23 -11.60
C VAL A 161 9.52 17.10 -11.89
N SER A 162 10.71 17.41 -12.41
CA SER A 162 11.75 16.40 -12.67
C SER A 162 12.21 15.73 -11.37
N LYS A 163 12.38 16.50 -10.29
CA LYS A 163 12.74 15.95 -8.98
C LYS A 163 11.62 15.06 -8.41
N ILE A 164 10.37 15.47 -8.59
CA ILE A 164 9.20 14.67 -8.19
C ILE A 164 9.20 13.32 -8.91
N ILE A 165 9.37 13.31 -10.22
CA ILE A 165 9.38 12.08 -11.03
C ILE A 165 10.55 11.19 -10.62
N ALA A 166 11.75 11.76 -10.46
CA ALA A 166 12.94 11.02 -10.05
C ALA A 166 12.76 10.38 -8.66
N ASP A 167 12.27 11.13 -7.67
CA ASP A 167 11.99 10.62 -6.32
C ASP A 167 10.93 9.51 -6.35
N SER A 168 9.88 9.68 -7.16
CA SER A 168 8.81 8.68 -7.29
C SER A 168 9.31 7.37 -7.92
N LEU A 169 10.12 7.46 -8.99
CA LEU A 169 10.72 6.28 -9.63
C LEU A 169 11.72 5.59 -8.70
N PHE A 170 12.54 6.37 -7.99
CA PHE A 170 13.50 5.82 -7.03
C PHE A 170 12.79 5.16 -5.85
N SER A 171 11.73 5.77 -5.33
CA SER A 171 10.90 5.18 -4.27
C SER A 171 10.26 3.88 -4.73
N LEU A 172 9.66 3.84 -5.92
CA LEU A 172 9.08 2.62 -6.49
C LEU A 172 10.11 1.49 -6.59
N LEU A 173 11.32 1.78 -7.07
CA LEU A 173 12.40 0.80 -7.19
C LEU A 173 12.84 0.27 -5.82
N VAL A 174 13.14 1.17 -4.87
CA VAL A 174 13.57 0.78 -3.52
C VAL A 174 12.50 -0.07 -2.83
N GLN A 175 11.24 0.34 -2.93
CA GLN A 175 10.11 -0.40 -2.35
C GLN A 175 9.94 -1.80 -2.97
N ALA A 176 10.10 -1.93 -4.29
CA ALA A 176 10.03 -3.21 -4.99
C ALA A 176 11.18 -4.14 -4.59
N LEU A 177 12.42 -3.62 -4.55
CA LEU A 177 13.58 -4.38 -4.10
C LEU A 177 13.46 -4.79 -2.62
N PHE A 178 12.88 -3.94 -1.77
CA PHE A 178 12.65 -4.26 -0.35
C PHE A 178 11.59 -5.35 -0.15
N LEU A 179 10.55 -5.37 -0.99
CA LEU A 179 9.60 -6.47 -1.00
C LEU A 179 10.28 -7.79 -1.40
N ILE A 180 11.12 -7.78 -2.44
CA ILE A 180 11.90 -8.95 -2.85
C ILE A 180 12.84 -9.40 -1.71
N GLN A 181 13.55 -8.47 -1.08
CA GLN A 181 14.38 -8.76 0.10
C GLN A 181 13.57 -9.44 1.21
N SER A 182 12.33 -8.99 1.44
CA SER A 182 11.43 -9.58 2.44
C SER A 182 11.07 -11.03 2.12
N MET A 183 10.76 -11.30 0.84
CA MET A 183 10.48 -12.65 0.36
C MET A 183 11.71 -13.56 0.52
N LEU A 184 12.90 -13.08 0.16
CA LEU A 184 14.14 -13.86 0.32
C LEU A 184 14.44 -14.19 1.78
N VAL A 185 14.21 -13.25 2.69
CA VAL A 185 14.41 -13.47 4.14
C VAL A 185 13.42 -14.50 4.69
N SER A 186 12.21 -14.59 4.13
CA SER A 186 11.25 -15.64 4.51
C SER A 186 11.68 -17.05 4.08
N MET A 187 12.63 -17.17 3.14
CA MET A 187 13.19 -18.47 2.69
C MET A 187 14.32 -18.99 3.59
N LEU A 188 14.66 -18.28 4.68
CA LEU A 188 15.67 -18.75 5.62
C LEU A 188 15.21 -20.08 6.27
N PRO A 189 16.10 -21.08 6.39
CA PRO A 189 15.74 -22.42 6.88
C PRO A 189 15.40 -22.47 8.38
N ILE A 190 15.44 -21.32 9.06
CA ILE A 190 15.07 -21.18 10.47
C ILE A 190 13.64 -20.63 10.51
N THR A 191 12.66 -21.54 10.53
CA THR A 191 11.23 -21.26 10.27
C THR A 191 10.70 -20.01 10.98
N TYR A 192 10.84 -19.93 12.32
CA TYR A 192 10.28 -18.82 13.09
C TYR A 192 11.03 -17.50 12.93
N ILE A 193 12.35 -17.55 12.68
CA ILE A 193 13.16 -16.33 12.52
C ILE A 193 12.88 -15.70 11.15
N GLY A 194 12.79 -16.52 10.09
CA GLY A 194 12.47 -16.04 8.75
C GLY A 194 11.12 -15.35 8.69
N GLU A 195 10.10 -15.92 9.33
CA GLU A 195 8.75 -15.34 9.42
C GLU A 195 8.74 -14.02 10.19
N LEU A 196 9.38 -13.96 11.36
CA LEU A 196 9.44 -12.75 12.18
C LEU A 196 10.18 -11.60 11.47
N LEU A 197 11.29 -11.91 10.79
CA LEU A 197 12.03 -10.93 10.00
C LEU A 197 11.23 -10.45 8.78
N CYS A 198 10.52 -11.35 8.10
CA CYS A 198 9.62 -10.99 7.01
C CYS A 198 8.49 -10.07 7.50
N LEU A 199 7.86 -10.40 8.63
CA LEU A 199 6.85 -9.55 9.27
C LEU A 199 7.44 -8.16 9.60
N THR A 200 8.64 -8.12 10.18
CA THR A 200 9.34 -6.86 10.50
C THR A 200 9.55 -6.01 9.24
N HIS A 201 10.04 -6.59 8.15
CA HIS A 201 10.18 -5.87 6.89
C HIS A 201 8.84 -5.35 6.37
N LEU A 202 7.80 -6.19 6.33
CA LEU A 202 6.48 -5.78 5.86
C LEU A 202 5.88 -4.64 6.69
N CYS A 203 6.06 -4.64 8.01
CA CYS A 203 5.62 -3.54 8.87
C CYS A 203 6.30 -2.21 8.48
N LEU A 204 7.62 -2.22 8.31
CA LEU A 204 8.36 -1.02 7.91
C LEU A 204 8.00 -0.55 6.49
N LEU A 205 7.80 -1.50 5.57
CA LEU A 205 7.40 -1.22 4.19
C LEU A 205 6.00 -0.60 4.12
N TYR A 206 5.04 -1.16 4.85
CA TYR A 206 3.66 -0.65 4.88
C TYR A 206 3.54 0.69 5.60
N SER A 207 4.35 0.90 6.63
CA SER A 207 4.55 2.23 7.22
C SER A 207 5.09 3.23 6.19
N LEU A 208 6.14 2.88 5.44
CA LEU A 208 6.66 3.72 4.37
C LEU A 208 5.58 4.07 3.35
N TYR A 209 4.83 3.07 2.87
CA TYR A 209 3.73 3.28 1.90
C TYR A 209 2.68 4.27 2.41
N SER A 210 2.31 4.17 3.69
CA SER A 210 1.25 4.99 4.28
C SER A 210 1.70 6.42 4.54
N PHE A 211 2.91 6.60 5.08
CA PHE A 211 3.45 7.90 5.42
C PHE A 211 4.06 8.65 4.23
N GLU A 212 4.39 7.95 3.13
CA GLU A 212 4.96 8.56 1.93
C GLU A 212 4.08 9.70 1.40
N TYR A 213 2.75 9.54 1.38
CA TYR A 213 1.82 10.61 0.97
C TYR A 213 1.97 11.87 1.82
N LYS A 214 2.04 11.72 3.14
CA LYS A 214 2.25 12.84 4.07
C LYS A 214 3.60 13.51 3.86
N TRP A 215 4.66 12.71 3.74
CA TRP A 215 6.02 13.22 3.63
C TRP A 215 6.30 13.84 2.27
N PHE A 216 5.66 13.32 1.22
CA PHE A 216 5.64 13.93 -0.09
C PHE A 216 5.04 15.34 -0.02
N ASN A 217 3.95 15.52 0.72
CA ASN A 217 3.31 16.84 0.94
C ASN A 217 4.15 17.78 1.82
N MET A 218 5.09 17.23 2.59
CA MET A 218 6.12 17.97 3.33
C MET A 218 7.38 18.24 2.50
N GLY A 219 7.44 17.80 1.24
CA GLY A 219 8.60 17.96 0.37
C GLY A 219 9.81 17.12 0.77
N TRP A 220 9.61 16.03 1.52
CA TRP A 220 10.72 15.16 1.93
C TRP A 220 11.12 14.24 0.78
N GLU A 221 12.42 14.16 0.48
CA GLU A 221 12.98 13.18 -0.45
C GLU A 221 13.03 11.77 0.18
N LEU A 222 13.09 10.72 -0.65
CA LEU A 222 13.09 9.33 -0.21
C LEU A 222 14.15 9.04 0.86
N HIS A 223 15.39 9.50 0.67
CA HIS A 223 16.47 9.26 1.63
C HIS A 223 16.12 9.75 3.04
N LYS A 224 15.46 10.91 3.14
CA LYS A 224 14.97 11.44 4.41
C LYS A 224 13.86 10.56 4.99
N ARG A 225 12.91 10.11 4.16
CA ARG A 225 11.82 9.21 4.58
C ARG A 225 12.37 7.90 5.16
N LEU A 226 13.30 7.26 4.46
CA LEU A 226 13.94 6.01 4.90
C LEU A 226 14.72 6.22 6.19
N THR A 227 15.58 7.23 6.25
CA THR A 227 16.38 7.55 7.45
C THR A 227 15.48 7.81 8.66
N PHE A 228 14.35 8.50 8.46
CA PHE A 228 13.38 8.77 9.53
C PHE A 228 12.72 7.49 10.05
N ILE A 229 12.40 6.54 9.16
CA ILE A 229 11.89 5.22 9.57
C ILE A 229 12.96 4.43 10.33
N GLU A 230 14.17 4.32 9.79
CA GLU A 230 15.25 3.54 10.40
C GLU A 230 15.61 4.07 11.80
N ASN A 231 15.58 5.39 11.98
CA ASN A 231 15.85 6.04 13.27
C ASN A 231 14.68 5.98 14.27
N ASN A 232 13.46 5.65 13.84
CA ASN A 232 12.29 5.59 14.73
C ASN A 232 11.49 4.30 14.49
N TRP A 233 12.21 3.23 14.15
CA TRP A 233 11.64 1.97 13.68
C TRP A 233 10.65 1.33 14.66
N PRO A 234 10.74 1.46 16.01
CA PRO A 234 9.76 0.83 16.89
C PRO A 234 8.34 1.36 16.66
N TYR A 235 8.21 2.67 16.43
CA TYR A 235 6.93 3.30 16.10
C TYR A 235 6.37 2.77 14.78
N PHE A 236 7.21 2.72 13.73
CA PHE A 236 6.79 2.26 12.40
C PHE A 236 6.55 0.75 12.33
N LEU A 237 7.24 -0.02 13.17
CA LEU A 237 6.95 -1.44 13.37
C LEU A 237 5.52 -1.58 13.90
N GLY A 238 5.19 -0.87 14.99
CA GLY A 238 3.85 -0.87 15.57
C GLY A 238 2.77 -0.37 14.61
N PHE A 239 3.04 0.70 13.86
CA PHE A 239 2.08 1.27 12.91
C PHE A 239 1.77 0.31 11.75
N GLY A 240 2.78 -0.35 11.19
CA GLY A 240 2.58 -1.28 10.07
C GLY A 240 2.03 -2.64 10.49
N LEU A 241 2.14 -2.99 11.77
CA LEU A 241 1.85 -4.33 12.29
C LEU A 241 0.45 -4.86 11.96
N PRO A 242 -0.66 -4.12 12.16
CA PRO A 242 -1.98 -4.69 11.91
C PRO A 242 -2.17 -5.01 10.43
N LEU A 243 -1.72 -4.12 9.52
CA LEU A 243 -1.80 -4.38 8.09
C LEU A 243 -0.94 -5.57 7.69
N ALA A 244 0.30 -5.65 8.19
CA ALA A 244 1.23 -6.73 7.90
C ALA A 244 0.66 -8.09 8.35
N VAL A 245 0.15 -8.19 9.58
CA VAL A 245 -0.47 -9.41 10.10
C VAL A 245 -1.70 -9.79 9.26
N LEU A 246 -2.60 -8.86 8.99
CA LEU A 246 -3.82 -9.12 8.21
C LEU A 246 -3.50 -9.60 6.78
N THR A 247 -2.42 -9.10 6.18
CA THR A 247 -1.96 -9.57 4.86
C THR A 247 -1.23 -10.92 4.90
N GLN A 248 -0.74 -11.37 6.05
CA GLN A 248 -0.07 -12.68 6.18
C GLN A 248 -1.04 -13.82 6.54
N ILE A 249 -2.24 -13.53 7.04
CA ILE A 249 -3.26 -14.55 7.34
C ILE A 249 -3.64 -15.37 6.09
N PRO A 250 -3.92 -14.76 4.93
CA PRO A 250 -4.28 -15.51 3.73
C PRO A 250 -3.05 -16.22 3.13
N GLN A 251 -3.19 -17.52 2.87
CA GLN A 251 -2.15 -18.31 2.20
C GLN A 251 -1.97 -17.94 0.72
N SER A 252 -2.96 -17.26 0.13
CA SER A 252 -2.91 -16.80 -1.25
C SER A 252 -2.40 -15.37 -1.32
N TYR A 253 -1.27 -15.16 -2.02
CA TYR A 253 -0.72 -13.82 -2.32
C TYR A 253 -1.74 -12.87 -2.93
N ILE A 254 -2.71 -13.42 -3.65
CA ILE A 254 -3.77 -12.64 -4.28
C ILE A 254 -4.77 -12.13 -3.26
N ILE A 255 -5.21 -13.01 -2.35
CA ILE A 255 -6.13 -12.63 -1.27
C ILE A 255 -5.41 -11.65 -0.32
N SER A 256 -4.13 -11.90 -0.03
CA SER A 256 -3.26 -10.97 0.69
C SER A 256 -3.22 -9.58 0.03
N GLY A 257 -3.03 -9.52 -1.30
CA GLY A 257 -3.08 -8.27 -2.07
C GLY A 257 -4.45 -7.57 -2.04
N CYS A 258 -5.55 -8.32 -1.98
CA CYS A 258 -6.90 -7.78 -1.82
C CYS A 258 -7.09 -7.16 -0.43
N VAL A 259 -6.71 -7.89 0.63
CA VAL A 259 -6.74 -7.40 2.02
C VAL A 259 -5.92 -6.12 2.13
N PHE A 260 -4.71 -6.11 1.57
CA PHE A 260 -3.88 -4.91 1.49
C PHE A 260 -4.64 -3.76 0.82
N SER A 261 -5.21 -3.98 -0.36
CA SER A 261 -5.86 -2.92 -1.15
C SER A 261 -7.12 -2.34 -0.50
N ILE A 262 -7.85 -3.13 0.30
CA ILE A 262 -9.03 -2.68 1.06
C ILE A 262 -8.62 -1.84 2.27
N LEU A 263 -7.59 -2.28 3.00
CA LEU A 263 -7.21 -1.65 4.27
C LEU A 263 -6.28 -0.45 4.07
N PHE A 264 -5.42 -0.50 3.06
CA PHE A 264 -4.41 0.52 2.80
C PHE A 264 -4.92 1.98 2.76
N PRO A 265 -6.10 2.29 2.17
CA PRO A 265 -6.67 3.64 2.21
C PRO A 265 -6.85 4.19 3.63
N LEU A 266 -7.25 3.33 4.58
CA LEU A 266 -7.40 3.71 5.99
C LEU A 266 -6.05 4.02 6.62
N PHE A 267 -5.02 3.27 6.29
CA PHE A 267 -3.66 3.50 6.78
C PHE A 267 -3.05 4.79 6.24
N ILE A 268 -3.37 5.20 5.01
CA ILE A 268 -2.98 6.52 4.48
C ILE A 268 -3.60 7.65 5.32
N LEU A 269 -4.89 7.52 5.66
CA LEU A 269 -5.59 8.50 6.49
C LEU A 269 -4.98 8.54 7.91
N SER A 270 -4.74 7.36 8.51
CA SER A 270 -4.02 7.22 9.78
C SER A 270 -2.65 7.90 9.74
N GLY A 271 -1.84 7.63 8.71
CA GLY A 271 -0.48 8.17 8.58
C GLY A 271 -0.46 9.69 8.46
N ASN A 272 -1.41 10.27 7.70
CA ASN A 272 -1.59 11.71 7.57
C ASN A 272 -1.88 12.39 8.91
N GLU A 273 -2.71 11.77 9.75
CA GLU A 273 -3.10 12.28 11.07
C GLU A 273 -2.07 12.00 12.17
N ALA A 274 -1.28 10.94 12.01
CA ALA A 274 -0.35 10.46 13.03
C ALA A 274 0.79 11.43 13.34
N THR A 275 1.26 11.41 14.59
CA THR A 275 2.45 12.15 15.02
C THR A 275 3.43 11.15 15.62
N PRO A 276 4.40 10.65 14.82
CA PRO A 276 5.34 9.64 15.27
C PRO A 276 6.08 10.07 16.54
N VAL A 277 6.16 9.16 17.52
CA VAL A 277 6.98 9.36 18.72
C VAL A 277 8.42 9.05 18.34
N LEU A 278 9.31 9.99 18.67
CA LEU A 278 10.73 9.90 18.34
C LEU A 278 11.46 9.25 19.52
N SER A 279 11.59 7.93 19.49
CA SER A 279 12.26 7.18 20.54
C SER A 279 12.84 5.89 19.99
N SER A 280 14.08 5.98 19.50
CA SER A 280 14.95 4.84 19.28
C SER A 280 16.38 5.25 19.57
N ASP A 281 17.08 4.44 20.37
CA ASP A 281 18.48 4.67 20.69
C ASP A 281 19.41 4.20 19.55
N TYR A 282 18.93 3.24 18.74
CA TYR A 282 19.69 2.62 17.65
C TYR A 282 18.92 2.61 16.33
N PRO A 283 19.57 2.93 15.20
CA PRO A 283 18.94 2.87 13.89
C PRO A 283 18.88 1.43 13.36
N LEU A 284 17.72 1.02 12.86
CA LEU A 284 17.52 -0.29 12.22
C LEU A 284 17.66 -0.16 10.70
N ARG A 285 18.87 -0.38 10.18
CA ARG A 285 19.26 -0.08 8.79
C ARG A 285 18.85 -1.11 7.74
N LEU A 286 17.59 -1.55 7.77
CA LEU A 286 17.12 -2.61 6.88
C LEU A 286 16.96 -2.17 5.41
N PHE A 287 16.80 -0.87 5.14
CA PHE A 287 16.70 -0.36 3.76
C PHE A 287 18.07 -0.16 3.09
N SER A 288 19.17 -0.18 3.86
CA SER A 288 20.51 0.07 3.33
C SER A 288 20.92 -0.86 2.17
N PRO A 289 20.66 -2.20 2.21
CA PRO A 289 21.01 -3.08 1.10
C PRO A 289 20.28 -2.73 -0.20
N VAL A 290 18.97 -2.45 -0.13
CA VAL A 290 18.18 -2.12 -1.32
C VAL A 290 18.48 -0.73 -1.85
N VAL A 291 18.88 0.22 -1.00
CA VAL A 291 19.36 1.54 -1.43
C VAL A 291 20.69 1.39 -2.16
N ALA A 292 21.62 0.56 -1.67
CA ALA A 292 22.88 0.28 -2.34
C ALA A 292 22.66 -0.38 -3.71
N LEU A 293 21.75 -1.36 -3.78
CA LEU A 293 21.38 -2.03 -5.03
C LEU A 293 20.73 -1.05 -6.02
N SER A 294 19.79 -0.23 -5.57
CA SER A 294 19.13 0.80 -6.39
C SER A 294 20.14 1.78 -6.98
N ASN A 295 21.04 2.30 -6.14
CA ASN A 295 22.12 3.19 -6.58
C ASN A 295 23.03 2.51 -7.62
N GLY A 296 23.33 1.22 -7.44
CA GLY A 296 24.06 0.42 -8.42
C GLY A 296 23.35 0.36 -9.77
N MET A 297 22.05 0.04 -9.79
CA MET A 297 21.25 -0.02 -11.02
C MET A 297 21.21 1.32 -11.75
N PHE A 298 21.00 2.42 -11.04
CA PHE A 298 20.99 3.76 -11.64
C PHE A 298 22.35 4.14 -12.25
N ARG A 299 23.47 3.74 -11.63
CA ARG A 299 24.81 3.94 -12.20
C ARG A 299 24.98 3.21 -13.52
N VAL A 300 24.52 1.95 -13.59
CA VAL A 300 24.59 1.15 -14.83
C VAL A 300 23.76 1.80 -15.94
N VAL A 301 22.51 2.16 -15.66
CA VAL A 301 21.62 2.81 -16.64
C VAL A 301 22.23 4.11 -17.17
N ARG A 302 22.82 4.92 -16.27
CA ARG A 302 23.49 6.16 -16.65
C ARG A 302 24.68 5.91 -17.58
N GLN A 303 25.55 4.95 -17.24
CA GLN A 303 26.70 4.60 -18.07
C GLN A 303 26.28 4.09 -19.45
N SER A 304 25.23 3.27 -19.53
CA SER A 304 24.67 2.81 -20.80
C SER A 304 24.13 3.96 -21.65
N ALA A 305 23.43 4.92 -21.04
CA ALA A 305 22.90 6.08 -21.75
C ALA A 305 24.02 7.01 -22.27
N GLU A 306 25.08 7.22 -21.49
CA GLU A 306 26.25 8.00 -21.90
C GLU A 306 26.97 7.33 -23.09
N ALA A 307 27.12 6.00 -23.08
CA ALA A 307 27.73 5.23 -24.17
C ALA A 307 26.92 5.30 -25.48
N VAL A 308 25.58 5.23 -25.42
CA VAL A 308 24.70 5.39 -26.60
C VAL A 308 24.79 6.80 -27.17
N THR A 309 24.84 7.82 -26.31
CA THR A 309 24.93 9.22 -26.73
C THR A 309 26.27 9.52 -27.41
N GLN A 310 27.37 8.92 -26.95
CA GLN A 310 28.68 9.03 -27.59
C GLN A 310 28.75 8.30 -28.93
N ARG A 311 28.00 7.20 -29.12
CA ARG A 311 27.97 6.43 -30.38
C ARG A 311 27.15 7.11 -31.48
N ASN A 312 26.20 7.96 -31.11
CA ASN A 312 25.32 8.69 -32.03
C ASN A 312 25.81 10.11 -32.36
N ARG A 313 26.99 10.51 -31.85
CA ARG A 313 27.70 11.73 -32.22
C ARG A 313 28.87 11.38 -33.12
#